data_AF-A0A251NAV9-F1
#
_entry.id   AF-A0A251NAV9-F1
#
_cell.length_a   1.000
_cell.length_b   1.000
_cell.length_c   1.000
_cell.angle_alpha   90.00
_cell.angle_beta   90.00
_cell.angle_gamma   90.00
#
_symmetry.space_group_name_H-M   'P 1'
#
loop_
_entity.id
_entity.type
_entity.pdbx_description
1 polymer ?
#
loop_
_entity_poly.entity_id
_entity_poly.type
_entity_poly.pdbx_seq_one_letter_code
_entity_poly.pdbx_strand_id
1 'polypeptide(L)'
;MLSIQKWKCSWSQIATIASIVALASIILGSIVHLFWFPLVPSFNYFSQAQNSCVPINGSAEAVIDNVKGNFKPPIDLDRQFPSDLHKAVVFRGAPWKAEIGRWLSGCDPISDEVNIVEVIGGSGCKNDCSGQGVCNRELGQCRCYHGYSGEGCSERLQLECNYPGSPDQPYGRWVVSICSAHCDTTRAFCFCGEGTKYPNRPVAEACGFQVQLPSEPGAPKLTDWAKADLDNVFTKNGSKPGWCNVDPAEVYAHKVQFKEECDCKYDCFWGRFCEVPVLCTCINQCSGHGHCRGGFCQCDNGWYGIDCSIPSVTSSVREWPQWLRPAQVDVPDSSHLPGKVVNLNAVVKKKRPLIYVYDLPPDFNSLLLEGRHFRLECVNRIYDGKNSTLWTDQLYGAQVALYESILASPYRTLNGEEADFFFVPVLDSCIITRADDAPHLSMQEHKGLRSSLTLEYYRKAYDHIVEQYPFWNRSSGRDHIWFFSWDEGACYAPKEIWNSMMLVHWGNTNLKHKHSTTAYWADNWDTIPSDKRGNHPCFDPDKDLVLPSWKSPDVNSLSSKLWARSHDTRKTLFYFNGNLGPAYPNGRPEAS
;
A
#
# COMPACT_ATOMS: atom_id res chain seq x y z
N MET A 1 -28.35 -48.95 45.46
CA MET A 1 -27.16 -49.10 46.30
C MET A 1 -25.93 -49.03 45.41
N LEU A 2 -25.06 -48.04 45.65
CA LEU A 2 -23.62 -47.94 45.27
C LEU A 2 -23.27 -48.09 43.78
N SER A 3 -22.41 -47.27 43.15
CA SER A 3 -21.14 -46.77 43.65
C SER A 3 -20.73 -45.50 42.89
N ILE A 4 -20.42 -44.43 43.62
CA ILE A 4 -19.74 -43.24 43.11
C ILE A 4 -18.24 -43.49 43.29
N GLN A 5 -17.53 -43.74 42.19
CA GLN A 5 -16.09 -43.94 42.20
C GLN A 5 -15.40 -42.57 42.18
N LYS A 6 -14.91 -42.13 43.35
CA LYS A 6 -14.04 -40.95 43.49
C LYS A 6 -12.74 -41.18 42.72
N TRP A 7 -12.51 -40.43 41.65
CA TRP A 7 -11.20 -40.32 41.02
C TRP A 7 -10.27 -39.47 41.90
N LYS A 8 -9.26 -40.12 42.49
CA LYS A 8 -8.12 -39.45 43.11
C LYS A 8 -7.15 -39.04 41.99
N CYS A 9 -7.28 -37.81 41.47
CA CYS A 9 -6.22 -37.21 40.66
C CYS A 9 -5.04 -36.83 41.58
N SER A 10 -3.89 -37.46 41.36
CA SER A 10 -2.63 -37.12 42.02
C SER A 10 -2.18 -35.73 41.54
N TRP A 11 -1.79 -34.85 42.47
CA TRP A 11 -1.25 -33.52 42.17
C TRP A 11 -0.05 -33.55 41.21
N SER A 12 0.68 -34.67 41.15
CA SER A 12 1.74 -34.87 40.15
C SER A 12 1.20 -34.94 38.72
N GLN A 13 0.03 -35.56 38.48
CA GLN A 13 -0.54 -35.68 37.13
C GLN A 13 -1.09 -34.34 36.62
N ILE A 14 -1.61 -33.49 37.51
CA ILE A 14 -2.04 -32.13 37.15
C ILE A 14 -0.84 -31.26 36.81
N ALA A 15 0.27 -31.38 37.56
CA ALA A 15 1.51 -30.65 37.28
C ALA A 15 2.18 -31.10 35.97
N THR A 16 2.14 -32.40 35.65
CA THR A 16 2.66 -32.91 34.38
C THR A 16 1.79 -32.50 33.19
N ILE A 17 0.46 -32.51 33.33
CA ILE A 17 -0.45 -32.05 32.27
C ILE A 17 -0.33 -30.53 32.08
N ALA A 18 -0.22 -29.75 33.16
CA ALA A 18 0.01 -28.30 33.06
C ALA A 18 1.37 -27.97 32.42
N SER A 19 2.42 -28.74 32.71
CA SER A 19 3.74 -28.59 32.07
C SER A 19 3.71 -28.99 30.60
N ILE A 20 2.97 -30.03 30.23
CA ILE A 20 2.79 -30.44 28.83
C ILE A 20 1.96 -29.41 28.06
N VAL A 21 0.93 -28.81 28.66
CA VAL A 21 0.14 -27.74 28.04
C VAL A 21 0.94 -26.44 27.93
N ALA A 22 1.79 -26.12 28.91
CA ALA A 22 2.70 -24.98 28.85
C ALA A 22 3.79 -25.18 27.78
N LEU A 23 4.42 -26.36 27.72
CA LEU A 23 5.39 -26.71 26.68
C LEU A 23 4.74 -26.77 25.29
N ALA A 24 3.53 -27.32 25.16
CA ALA A 24 2.79 -27.30 23.90
C ALA A 24 2.40 -25.88 23.48
N SER A 25 2.03 -25.01 24.41
CA SER A 25 1.74 -23.59 24.14
C SER A 25 2.99 -22.81 23.75
N ILE A 26 4.15 -23.12 24.35
CA ILE A 26 5.44 -22.51 24.00
C ILE A 26 5.92 -23.02 22.64
N ILE A 27 5.78 -24.32 22.34
CA ILE A 27 6.14 -24.91 21.06
C ILE A 27 5.20 -24.44 19.94
N LEU A 28 3.88 -24.36 20.17
CA LEU A 28 2.94 -23.78 19.21
C LEU A 28 3.16 -22.27 19.03
N GLY A 29 3.44 -21.52 20.10
CA GLY A 29 3.80 -20.10 20.01
C GLY A 29 5.09 -19.88 19.21
N SER A 30 6.06 -20.80 19.33
CA SER A 30 7.36 -20.69 18.64
C SER A 30 7.29 -21.13 17.18
N ILE A 31 6.44 -22.11 16.84
CA ILE A 31 6.23 -22.59 15.45
C ILE A 31 5.37 -21.60 14.64
N VAL A 32 4.50 -20.83 15.30
CA VAL A 32 3.70 -19.78 14.66
C VAL A 32 4.54 -18.56 14.23
N HIS A 33 5.78 -18.43 14.71
CA HIS A 33 6.72 -17.37 14.33
C HIS A 33 7.75 -17.78 13.27
N LEU A 34 7.42 -18.76 12.42
CA LEU A 34 8.17 -19.05 11.18
C LEU A 34 7.96 -17.91 10.16
N PHE A 35 8.55 -16.76 10.45
CA PHE A 35 8.77 -15.67 9.52
C PHE A 35 9.77 -16.13 8.45
N TRP A 36 9.25 -16.61 7.33
CA TRP A 36 9.92 -16.49 6.04
C TRP A 36 9.28 -15.34 5.26
N PHE A 37 9.63 -14.12 5.64
CA PHE A 37 9.93 -13.14 4.60
C PHE A 37 11.33 -13.48 4.06
N PRO A 38 11.57 -13.39 2.75
CA PRO A 38 12.90 -13.65 2.23
C PRO A 38 13.84 -12.59 2.80
N LEU A 39 14.69 -12.99 3.75
CA LEU A 39 15.77 -12.19 4.32
C LEU A 39 16.87 -11.83 3.29
N VAL A 40 16.63 -12.07 2.00
CA VAL A 40 17.51 -11.75 0.89
C VAL A 40 16.62 -11.48 -0.33
N PRO A 41 16.56 -10.25 -0.90
CA PRO A 41 16.13 -10.12 -2.29
C PRO A 41 17.07 -10.99 -3.11
N SER A 42 16.56 -11.81 -4.02
CA SER A 42 17.40 -12.60 -4.92
C SER A 42 18.38 -11.69 -5.66
N PHE A 43 19.63 -11.61 -5.16
CA PHE A 43 20.73 -10.90 -5.80
C PHE A 43 21.21 -11.74 -6.99
N ASN A 44 20.41 -11.78 -8.05
CA ASN A 44 20.85 -12.19 -9.38
C ASN A 44 20.97 -10.95 -10.27
N TYR A 45 21.95 -10.08 -9.97
CA TYR A 45 22.36 -9.03 -10.89
C TYR A 45 23.88 -8.82 -10.89
N PHE A 46 24.58 -9.88 -11.26
CA PHE A 46 25.88 -9.78 -11.93
C PHE A 46 25.88 -10.70 -13.16
N SER A 47 25.21 -10.27 -14.22
CA SER A 47 25.66 -10.59 -15.57
C SER A 47 25.84 -9.28 -16.32
N GLN A 48 27.11 -8.97 -16.52
CA GLN A 48 27.60 -7.86 -17.31
C GLN A 48 27.25 -8.15 -18.78
N ALA A 49 26.03 -7.81 -19.20
CA ALA A 49 25.68 -7.73 -20.61
C ALA A 49 25.96 -6.29 -21.07
N GLN A 50 27.18 -6.08 -21.59
CA GLN A 50 27.49 -4.94 -22.46
C GLN A 50 26.50 -4.94 -23.64
N ASN A 51 25.44 -4.13 -23.54
CA ASN A 51 24.74 -3.65 -24.73
C ASN A 51 25.09 -2.18 -24.89
N SER A 52 26.19 -1.96 -25.62
CA SER A 52 26.55 -0.64 -26.16
C SER A 52 25.45 -0.20 -27.12
N CYS A 53 24.66 0.79 -26.74
CA CYS A 53 23.91 1.59 -27.70
C CYS A 53 24.62 2.95 -27.83
N VAL A 54 25.45 3.04 -28.87
CA VAL A 54 26.08 4.28 -29.34
C VAL A 54 25.00 5.17 -29.98
N PRO A 55 25.03 6.50 -29.78
CA PRO A 55 24.06 7.41 -30.38
C PRO A 55 24.39 7.62 -31.87
N ILE A 56 23.44 7.37 -32.77
CA ILE A 56 23.58 7.68 -34.20
C ILE A 56 23.05 9.10 -34.44
N ASN A 57 23.97 10.06 -34.50
CA ASN A 57 23.76 11.31 -35.23
C ASN A 57 24.02 11.04 -36.72
N GLY A 58 23.13 11.53 -37.58
CA GLY A 58 23.13 11.25 -39.01
C GLY A 58 24.25 11.96 -39.79
N SER A 59 24.76 11.26 -40.79
CA SER A 59 25.26 11.84 -42.05
C SER A 59 25.30 10.77 -43.14
N ALA A 60 24.89 11.18 -44.33
CA ALA A 60 24.74 10.45 -45.60
C ALA A 60 25.77 9.35 -45.91
N GLU A 61 25.30 8.22 -46.45
CA GLU A 61 25.53 7.85 -47.87
C GLU A 61 24.77 6.57 -48.23
N ALA A 62 24.30 6.53 -49.48
CA ALA A 62 23.37 5.56 -50.01
C ALA A 62 24.03 4.19 -50.29
N VAL A 63 23.39 3.11 -49.88
CA VAL A 63 23.43 1.82 -50.60
C VAL A 63 22.00 1.30 -50.69
N ILE A 64 21.54 1.21 -51.94
CA ILE A 64 20.24 0.73 -52.36
C ILE A 64 20.25 -0.79 -52.22
N ASP A 65 19.32 -1.36 -51.45
CA ASP A 65 18.75 -2.65 -51.82
C ASP A 65 17.27 -2.77 -51.42
N ASN A 66 16.48 -3.15 -52.41
CA ASN A 66 15.02 -3.06 -52.44
C ASN A 66 14.35 -4.22 -51.68
N VAL A 67 13.66 -3.93 -50.58
CA VAL A 67 12.49 -4.71 -50.15
C VAL A 67 11.36 -3.75 -49.78
N LYS A 68 10.37 -3.65 -50.68
CA LYS A 68 9.12 -2.91 -50.49
C LYS A 68 8.32 -3.51 -49.32
N GLY A 69 8.31 -2.82 -48.20
CA GLY A 69 7.29 -2.94 -47.15
C GLY A 69 6.87 -1.53 -46.74
N ASN A 70 5.58 -1.23 -46.82
CA ASN A 70 5.01 0.06 -46.43
C ASN A 70 5.42 0.45 -45.00
N PHE A 71 6.46 1.26 -44.85
CA PHE A 71 6.72 1.95 -43.59
C PHE A 71 5.76 3.13 -43.47
N LYS A 72 4.76 2.99 -42.61
CA LYS A 72 4.03 4.14 -42.07
C LYS A 72 5.06 5.10 -41.44
N PRO A 73 4.84 6.43 -41.51
CA PRO A 73 5.75 7.39 -40.90
C PRO A 73 5.97 7.04 -39.42
N PRO A 74 7.18 7.31 -38.88
CA PRO A 74 7.46 7.05 -37.48
C PRO A 74 6.41 7.77 -36.67
N ILE A 75 5.68 6.99 -35.87
CA ILE A 75 4.63 7.54 -35.04
C ILE A 75 5.32 8.48 -34.07
N ASP A 76 4.90 9.74 -34.10
CA ASP A 76 5.29 10.74 -33.13
C ASP A 76 4.73 10.31 -31.76
N LEU A 77 5.55 9.59 -31.00
CA LEU A 77 5.19 9.00 -29.72
C LEU A 77 4.88 10.08 -28.69
N ASP A 78 5.40 11.31 -28.84
CA ASP A 78 5.09 12.44 -27.97
C ASP A 78 3.69 13.00 -28.27
N ARG A 79 3.23 12.89 -29.52
CA ARG A 79 1.87 13.26 -29.93
C ARG A 79 0.84 12.15 -29.67
N GLN A 80 1.25 10.89 -29.73
CA GLN A 80 0.38 9.74 -29.43
C GLN A 80 0.31 9.46 -27.92
N PHE A 81 1.37 9.75 -27.18
CA PHE A 81 1.49 9.52 -25.74
C PHE A 81 2.21 10.71 -25.06
N PRO A 82 1.57 11.90 -25.00
CA PRO A 82 2.14 13.00 -24.24
C PRO A 82 2.46 12.54 -22.82
N SER A 83 3.63 12.92 -22.30
CA SER A 83 4.03 12.74 -20.90
C SER A 83 2.83 13.01 -20.01
N ASP A 84 2.56 12.15 -19.04
CA ASP A 84 1.42 12.40 -18.17
C ASP A 84 1.54 13.80 -17.56
N LEU A 85 0.39 14.41 -17.37
CA LEU A 85 0.23 15.83 -17.12
C LEU A 85 0.57 16.19 -15.67
N HIS A 86 1.01 15.21 -14.88
CA HIS A 86 1.24 15.27 -13.44
C HIS A 86 2.69 14.92 -13.06
N LYS A 87 3.60 14.70 -14.03
CA LYS A 87 4.93 14.12 -13.79
C LYS A 87 4.84 12.80 -12.99
N ALA A 88 3.74 12.07 -13.11
CA ALA A 88 3.55 10.79 -12.46
C ALA A 88 4.55 9.77 -13.01
N VAL A 89 4.75 8.71 -12.24
CA VAL A 89 5.88 7.82 -12.45
C VAL A 89 5.63 6.89 -13.63
N VAL A 90 6.51 6.96 -14.61
CA VAL A 90 6.46 6.19 -15.86
C VAL A 90 6.97 4.76 -15.61
N PHE A 91 6.16 3.74 -15.93
CA PHE A 91 6.59 2.33 -15.86
C PHE A 91 7.40 1.96 -17.10
N ARG A 92 8.72 1.79 -16.96
CA ARG A 92 9.62 1.31 -18.05
C ARG A 92 9.49 2.08 -19.37
N GLY A 93 9.42 3.41 -19.31
CA GLY A 93 9.29 4.25 -20.52
C GLY A 93 7.91 4.20 -21.19
N ALA A 94 6.98 3.37 -20.70
CA ALA A 94 5.57 3.52 -21.00
C ALA A 94 5.00 4.51 -19.98
N PRO A 95 4.51 5.70 -20.39
CA PRO A 95 3.66 6.48 -19.49
C PRO A 95 2.59 5.49 -19.05
N TRP A 96 2.38 5.37 -17.75
CA TRP A 96 1.45 4.37 -17.22
C TRP A 96 0.02 4.87 -17.46
N LYS A 97 -0.30 5.04 -18.74
CA LYS A 97 -1.63 5.16 -19.31
C LYS A 97 -2.10 3.73 -19.45
N ALA A 98 -2.53 3.14 -18.33
CA ALA A 98 -3.72 2.33 -18.52
C ALA A 98 -4.72 3.30 -19.17
N GLU A 99 -5.07 3.09 -20.43
CA GLU A 99 -6.37 3.54 -20.91
C GLU A 99 -7.40 2.80 -20.03
N ILE A 100 -7.52 3.16 -18.76
CA ILE A 100 -8.74 2.92 -17.99
C ILE A 100 -9.82 3.48 -18.89
N GLY A 101 -10.72 2.62 -19.35
CA GLY A 101 -11.64 2.96 -20.43
C GLY A 101 -11.49 2.10 -21.70
N ARG A 102 -10.36 1.44 -22.00
CA ARG A 102 -10.30 0.54 -23.17
C ARG A 102 -11.11 -0.74 -22.99
N TRP A 103 -11.28 -1.17 -21.74
CA TRP A 103 -12.26 -2.21 -21.36
C TRP A 103 -13.71 -1.72 -21.46
N LEU A 104 -13.94 -0.42 -21.37
CA LEU A 104 -15.27 0.21 -21.47
C LEU A 104 -15.59 0.63 -22.92
N SER A 105 -14.57 0.88 -23.74
CA SER A 105 -14.67 1.26 -25.15
C SER A 105 -14.97 0.08 -26.08
N GLY A 106 -15.05 -1.15 -25.54
CA GLY A 106 -15.49 -2.33 -26.27
C GLY A 106 -17.02 -2.40 -26.44
N CYS A 107 -17.75 -1.57 -25.70
CA CYS A 107 -19.22 -1.47 -25.74
C CYS A 107 -19.65 -0.30 -26.64
N ASP A 108 -19.40 -0.42 -27.94
CA ASP A 108 -19.75 0.58 -28.98
C ASP A 108 -19.17 2.01 -28.79
N PRO A 109 -19.08 2.83 -29.84
CA PRO A 109 -18.47 4.14 -29.79
C PRO A 109 -19.42 5.15 -29.14
N ILE A 110 -19.71 5.02 -27.84
CA ILE A 110 -20.22 6.14 -27.04
C ILE A 110 -19.00 6.94 -26.59
N SER A 111 -18.22 7.42 -27.55
CA SER A 111 -16.98 8.17 -27.33
C SER A 111 -17.15 9.68 -27.52
N ASP A 112 -18.39 10.16 -27.53
CA ASP A 112 -18.66 11.59 -27.61
C ASP A 112 -18.36 12.22 -26.26
N GLU A 113 -17.51 13.24 -26.28
CA GLU A 113 -17.20 14.02 -25.08
C GLU A 113 -18.47 14.73 -24.60
N VAL A 114 -18.78 14.57 -23.32
CA VAL A 114 -19.89 15.25 -22.66
C VAL A 114 -19.37 16.45 -21.88
N ASN A 115 -20.12 17.55 -21.88
CA ASN A 115 -19.83 18.69 -21.02
C ASN A 115 -20.28 18.34 -19.59
N ILE A 116 -19.34 18.35 -18.66
CA ILE A 116 -19.55 18.04 -17.24
C ILE A 116 -19.20 19.29 -16.43
N VAL A 117 -19.99 19.57 -15.41
CA VAL A 117 -19.66 20.63 -14.45
C VAL A 117 -18.77 20.05 -13.37
N GLU A 118 -17.51 20.47 -13.31
CA GLU A 118 -16.62 20.12 -12.21
C GLU A 118 -16.77 21.13 -11.07
N VAL A 119 -16.98 20.63 -9.85
CA VAL A 119 -17.13 21.47 -8.66
C VAL A 119 -15.77 21.63 -8.00
N ILE A 120 -15.22 22.84 -8.04
CA ILE A 120 -13.94 23.18 -7.41
C ILE A 120 -14.21 23.64 -5.97
N GLY A 121 -13.70 22.86 -5.02
CA GLY A 121 -13.94 23.07 -3.59
C GLY A 121 -13.35 24.38 -3.05
N GLY A 122 -14.17 25.13 -2.32
CA GLY A 122 -13.80 26.37 -1.65
C GLY A 122 -13.93 26.35 -0.13
N SER A 123 -14.29 25.21 0.47
CA SER A 123 -14.49 25.11 1.92
C SER A 123 -13.22 25.46 2.70
N GLY A 124 -13.38 26.25 3.76
CA GLY A 124 -12.31 26.53 4.72
C GLY A 124 -12.22 25.42 5.77
N CYS A 125 -11.01 25.15 6.29
CA CYS A 125 -10.81 24.24 7.40
C CYS A 125 -10.44 24.99 8.68
N LYS A 126 -10.74 24.38 9.83
CA LYS A 126 -10.42 24.92 11.15
C LYS A 126 -8.92 25.20 11.28
N ASN A 127 -8.57 26.45 11.59
CA ASN A 127 -7.18 26.93 11.74
C ASN A 127 -6.27 26.60 10.55
N ASP A 128 -6.82 26.43 9.34
CA ASP A 128 -6.09 25.96 8.16
C ASP A 128 -5.25 24.69 8.46
N CYS A 129 -5.85 23.77 9.22
CA CYS A 129 -5.23 22.52 9.67
C CYS A 129 -3.94 22.71 10.47
N SER A 130 -3.75 23.89 11.08
CA SER A 130 -2.59 24.26 11.91
C SER A 130 -1.24 24.03 11.23
N GLY A 131 -1.20 23.98 9.88
CA GLY A 131 -0.01 23.56 9.11
C GLY A 131 0.39 22.09 9.28
N GLN A 132 -0.42 21.28 9.97
CA GLN A 132 -0.18 19.87 10.28
C GLN A 132 -1.17 18.93 9.57
N GLY A 133 -1.74 19.39 8.46
CA GLY A 133 -2.57 18.57 7.59
C GLY A 133 -2.86 19.27 6.27
N VAL A 134 -3.62 18.59 5.42
CA VAL A 134 -4.15 19.13 4.16
C VAL A 134 -5.65 19.35 4.31
N CYS A 135 -6.13 20.56 3.99
CA CYS A 135 -7.55 20.86 4.03
C CYS A 135 -8.27 20.21 2.84
N ASN A 136 -9.18 19.27 3.10
CA ASN A 136 -10.14 18.83 2.10
C ASN A 136 -11.11 19.99 1.84
N ARG A 137 -10.97 20.63 0.68
CA ARG A 137 -11.75 21.82 0.30
C ARG A 137 -13.16 21.50 -0.19
N GLU A 138 -13.49 20.23 -0.38
CA GLU A 138 -14.85 19.76 -0.63
C GLU A 138 -15.64 19.70 0.68
N LEU A 139 -15.14 18.93 1.66
CA LEU A 139 -15.82 18.72 2.95
C LEU A 139 -15.54 19.81 4.00
N GLY A 140 -14.48 20.60 3.86
CA GLY A 140 -14.02 21.54 4.90
C GLY A 140 -13.39 20.85 6.12
N GLN A 141 -12.85 19.65 5.93
CA GLN A 141 -12.25 18.82 6.98
C GLN A 141 -10.73 18.69 6.79
N CYS A 142 -9.99 18.64 7.90
CA CYS A 142 -8.54 18.46 7.84
C CYS A 142 -8.12 17.01 7.76
N ARG A 143 -7.23 16.70 6.81
CA ARG A 143 -6.49 15.44 6.74
C ARG A 143 -5.16 15.61 7.48
N CYS A 144 -5.11 15.20 8.75
CA CYS A 144 -3.92 15.40 9.58
C CYS A 144 -2.78 14.47 9.20
N TYR A 145 -1.54 14.99 9.23
CA TYR A 145 -0.33 14.19 9.06
C TYR A 145 -0.15 13.21 10.22
N HIS A 146 0.67 12.19 10.00
CA HIS A 146 0.98 11.21 11.04
C HIS A 146 1.54 11.89 12.32
N GLY A 147 1.02 11.49 13.47
CA GLY A 147 1.35 12.10 14.78
C GLY A 147 0.48 13.32 15.16
N TYR A 148 -0.54 13.67 14.37
CA TYR A 148 -1.45 14.78 14.67
C TYR A 148 -2.93 14.35 14.59
N SER A 149 -3.77 14.98 15.41
CA SER A 149 -5.21 14.71 15.47
C SER A 149 -6.05 15.96 15.74
N GLY A 150 -7.37 15.75 15.84
CA GLY A 150 -8.35 16.80 16.08
C GLY A 150 -8.78 17.51 14.80
N GLU A 151 -9.91 18.21 14.85
CA GLU A 151 -10.55 18.85 13.68
C GLU A 151 -9.64 19.85 12.93
N GLY A 152 -8.64 20.42 13.61
CA GLY A 152 -7.68 21.37 13.04
C GLY A 152 -6.23 20.89 13.09
N CYS A 153 -5.98 19.59 13.35
CA CYS A 153 -4.64 18.98 13.45
C CYS A 153 -3.69 19.62 14.47
N SER A 154 -4.22 20.29 15.50
CA SER A 154 -3.40 20.95 16.53
C SER A 154 -2.98 20.01 17.66
N GLU A 155 -3.68 18.89 17.82
CA GLU A 155 -3.39 17.91 18.87
C GLU A 155 -2.26 17.00 18.42
N ARG A 156 -1.29 16.73 19.30
CA ARG A 156 -0.20 15.78 19.03
C ARG A 156 -0.58 14.42 19.57
N LEU A 157 -0.49 13.42 18.70
CA LEU A 157 -0.58 12.01 19.09
C LEU A 157 0.80 11.51 19.49
N GLN A 158 0.85 10.75 20.57
CA GLN A 158 2.07 10.08 21.02
C GLN A 158 2.02 8.62 20.58
N LEU A 159 2.72 8.32 19.48
CA LEU A 159 2.76 7.00 18.88
C LEU A 159 3.99 6.25 19.36
N GLU A 160 3.83 5.56 20.49
CA GLU A 160 4.89 4.77 21.10
C GLU A 160 5.37 3.65 20.17
N CYS A 161 6.68 3.41 20.15
CA CYS A 161 7.32 2.33 19.42
C CYS A 161 7.15 0.97 20.13
N ASN A 162 6.95 0.98 21.45
CA ASN A 162 6.95 -0.21 22.28
C ASN A 162 5.61 -0.36 23.00
N TYR A 163 5.18 -1.60 23.23
CA TYR A 163 4.13 -1.86 24.22
C TYR A 163 4.63 -1.57 25.64
N PRO A 164 3.73 -1.36 26.62
CA PRO A 164 4.12 -1.25 28.02
C PRO A 164 5.00 -2.44 28.46
N GLY A 165 6.17 -2.14 29.00
CA GLY A 165 7.15 -3.14 29.43
C GLY A 165 6.80 -3.85 30.73
N SER A 166 7.44 -4.99 30.96
CA SER A 166 7.47 -5.74 32.21
C SER A 166 8.93 -5.99 32.65
N PRO A 167 9.20 -6.46 33.88
CA PRO A 167 10.58 -6.75 34.31
C PRO A 167 11.32 -7.75 33.41
N ASP A 168 10.60 -8.74 32.87
CA ASP A 168 11.16 -9.76 31.97
C ASP A 168 11.19 -9.30 30.49
N GLN A 169 10.36 -8.32 30.13
CA GLN A 169 10.25 -7.76 28.78
C GLN A 169 10.21 -6.22 28.86
N PRO A 170 11.35 -5.55 29.07
CA PRO A 170 11.40 -4.10 29.30
C PRO A 170 10.89 -3.28 28.10
N TYR A 171 10.93 -3.85 26.89
CA TYR A 171 10.42 -3.25 25.66
C TYR A 171 9.00 -3.71 25.28
N GLY A 172 8.33 -4.43 26.19
CA GLY A 172 7.02 -5.04 25.95
C GLY A 172 7.10 -6.26 25.04
N ARG A 173 5.93 -6.76 24.63
CA ARG A 173 5.84 -7.82 23.61
C ARG A 173 6.37 -7.31 22.27
N TRP A 174 6.87 -8.23 21.45
CA TRP A 174 7.35 -7.90 20.10
C TRP A 174 6.27 -7.23 19.25
N VAL A 175 6.71 -6.25 18.47
CA VAL A 175 5.96 -5.43 17.50
C VAL A 175 6.97 -4.89 16.49
N VAL A 176 6.60 -4.60 15.25
CA VAL A 176 7.59 -4.20 14.21
C VAL A 176 8.33 -2.91 14.59
N SER A 177 7.61 -1.95 15.17
CA SER A 177 8.14 -0.66 15.63
C SER A 177 9.06 -0.76 16.85
N ILE A 178 9.26 -1.95 17.43
CA ILE A 178 10.04 -2.14 18.65
C ILE A 178 11.39 -1.42 18.58
N CYS A 179 11.69 -0.65 19.63
CA CYS A 179 12.82 0.26 19.65
C CYS A 179 13.59 0.19 20.96
N SER A 180 14.88 -0.13 20.86
CA SER A 180 15.83 -0.05 21.99
C SER A 180 16.67 1.23 22.01
N ALA A 181 16.51 2.09 20.99
CA ALA A 181 17.24 3.33 20.82
C ALA A 181 16.30 4.54 21.00
N HIS A 182 16.35 5.53 20.10
CA HIS A 182 15.47 6.70 20.14
C HIS A 182 14.20 6.47 19.34
N CYS A 183 13.05 6.46 20.03
CA CYS A 183 11.74 6.39 19.39
C CYS A 183 11.30 7.77 18.89
N ASP A 184 11.08 7.91 17.59
CA ASP A 184 10.29 9.00 17.02
C ASP A 184 8.80 8.72 17.25
N THR A 185 8.23 9.38 18.25
CA THR A 185 6.82 9.22 18.65
C THR A 185 5.84 9.85 17.67
N THR A 186 6.29 10.50 16.59
CA THR A 186 5.39 11.03 15.56
C THR A 186 4.99 9.94 14.56
N ARG A 187 5.85 8.94 14.32
CA ARG A 187 5.63 7.83 13.38
C ARG A 187 5.85 6.43 13.97
N ALA A 188 6.26 6.35 15.24
CA ALA A 188 6.71 5.11 15.89
C ALA A 188 7.93 4.48 15.19
N PHE A 189 8.90 5.31 14.79
CA PHE A 189 10.15 4.85 14.14
C PHE A 189 11.31 4.82 15.12
N CYS A 190 12.18 3.83 14.98
CA CYS A 190 13.38 3.71 15.81
C CYS A 190 14.61 4.26 15.10
N PHE A 191 15.30 5.20 15.74
CA PHE A 191 16.48 5.86 15.21
C PHE A 191 17.64 5.82 16.20
N CYS A 192 18.84 6.06 15.70
CA CYS A 192 20.04 6.18 16.53
C CYS A 192 19.96 7.32 17.56
N GLY A 193 19.27 8.41 17.23
CA GLY A 193 19.03 9.51 18.15
C GLY A 193 20.22 10.46 18.32
N GLU A 194 19.97 11.55 19.04
CA GLU A 194 20.93 12.63 19.26
C GLU A 194 22.21 12.13 19.96
N GLY A 195 23.35 12.79 19.68
CA GLY A 195 24.66 12.43 20.24
C GLY A 195 25.41 11.32 19.49
N THR A 196 24.77 10.68 18.51
CA THR A 196 25.43 9.75 17.58
C THR A 196 25.95 10.47 16.33
N LYS A 197 26.85 9.83 15.57
CA LYS A 197 27.37 10.37 14.29
C LYS A 197 26.29 10.49 13.23
N TYR A 198 25.29 9.60 13.25
CA TYR A 198 24.15 9.59 12.33
C TYR A 198 22.83 9.46 13.09
N PRO A 199 22.29 10.56 13.67
CA PRO A 199 21.10 10.51 14.52
C PRO A 199 19.85 9.94 13.84
N ASN A 200 19.67 10.24 12.56
CA ASN A 200 18.50 9.80 11.78
C ASN A 200 18.71 8.43 11.12
N ARG A 201 19.78 7.71 11.45
CA ARG A 201 19.99 6.35 10.92
C ARG A 201 19.00 5.39 11.61
N PRO A 202 18.22 4.60 10.86
CA PRO A 202 17.25 3.67 11.44
C PRO A 202 17.89 2.60 12.32
N VAL A 203 17.25 2.25 13.43
CA VAL A 203 17.58 1.12 14.30
C VAL A 203 16.37 0.19 14.34
N ALA A 204 15.92 -0.21 13.16
CA ALA A 204 14.67 -0.96 12.99
C ALA A 204 14.80 -2.42 13.48
N GLU A 205 13.75 -2.92 14.11
CA GLU A 205 13.61 -4.31 14.58
C GLU A 205 14.86 -4.81 15.33
N ALA A 206 15.46 -5.92 14.86
CA ALA A 206 16.56 -6.62 15.53
C ALA A 206 17.86 -5.80 15.61
N CYS A 207 18.00 -4.72 14.84
CA CYS A 207 19.20 -3.90 14.82
C CYS A 207 19.59 -3.39 16.22
N GLY A 208 18.59 -3.09 17.06
CA GLY A 208 18.82 -2.59 18.41
C GLY A 208 19.10 -3.64 19.49
N PHE A 209 19.03 -4.93 19.16
CA PHE A 209 18.90 -6.02 20.13
C PHE A 209 20.01 -7.07 20.01
N GLN A 210 20.18 -7.83 21.09
CA GLN A 210 21.11 -8.94 21.15
C GLN A 210 20.57 -10.12 20.35
N VAL A 211 21.46 -10.83 19.67
CA VAL A 211 21.09 -11.95 18.79
C VAL A 211 21.83 -13.18 19.28
N GLN A 212 21.07 -14.21 19.65
CA GLN A 212 21.58 -15.46 20.15
C GLN A 212 22.04 -16.33 18.98
N LEU A 213 23.27 -16.86 19.09
CA LEU A 213 23.79 -17.80 18.11
C LEU A 213 23.06 -19.14 18.27
N PRO A 214 22.66 -19.78 17.17
CA PRO A 214 22.01 -21.08 17.22
C PRO A 214 22.97 -22.12 17.81
N SER A 215 22.44 -23.01 18.65
CA SER A 215 23.18 -24.15 19.20
C SER A 215 23.57 -25.18 18.13
N GLU A 216 22.83 -25.21 17.01
CA GLU A 216 23.04 -26.12 15.89
C GLU A 216 23.49 -25.36 14.63
N PRO A 217 24.51 -25.85 13.90
CA PRO A 217 24.92 -25.26 12.63
C PRO A 217 23.78 -25.27 11.61
N GLY A 218 23.42 -24.09 11.09
CA GLY A 218 22.37 -23.92 10.07
C GLY A 218 20.99 -23.58 10.60
N ALA A 219 20.76 -23.59 11.92
CA ALA A 219 19.54 -23.05 12.50
C ALA A 219 19.52 -21.51 12.45
N PRO A 220 18.33 -20.86 12.41
CA PRO A 220 18.23 -19.40 12.34
C PRO A 220 18.73 -18.73 13.62
N LYS A 221 19.35 -17.56 13.47
CA LYS A 221 19.65 -16.66 14.59
C LYS A 221 18.35 -16.17 15.23
N LEU A 222 18.29 -16.11 16.56
CA LEU A 222 17.12 -15.63 17.30
C LEU A 222 17.45 -14.33 18.04
N THR A 223 16.59 -13.32 17.89
CA THR A 223 16.73 -12.05 18.60
C THR A 223 16.16 -12.14 20.00
N ASP A 224 16.93 -11.68 20.99
CA ASP A 224 16.48 -11.51 22.37
C ASP A 224 15.87 -10.10 22.53
N TRP A 225 14.57 -10.00 22.30
CA TRP A 225 13.81 -8.74 22.35
C TRP A 225 13.77 -8.11 23.76
N ALA A 226 14.19 -8.82 24.80
CA ALA A 226 14.30 -8.27 26.15
C ALA A 226 15.66 -7.58 26.39
N LYS A 227 16.67 -7.85 25.55
CA LYS A 227 18.05 -7.36 25.76
C LYS A 227 18.52 -6.47 24.62
N ALA A 228 18.62 -5.19 24.92
CA ALA A 228 19.24 -4.23 24.01
C ALA A 228 20.75 -4.48 23.85
N ASP A 229 21.27 -4.20 22.65
CA ASP A 229 22.69 -4.33 22.30
C ASP A 229 23.38 -2.96 22.24
N LEU A 230 23.14 -2.13 23.27
CA LEU A 230 23.55 -0.72 23.31
C LEU A 230 25.08 -0.56 23.14
N ASP A 231 25.86 -1.47 23.73
CA ASP A 231 27.32 -1.44 23.68
C ASP A 231 27.90 -1.58 22.27
N ASN A 232 27.22 -2.36 21.41
CA ASN A 232 27.63 -2.57 20.02
C ASN A 232 26.98 -1.53 19.12
N VAL A 233 25.65 -1.35 19.18
CA VAL A 233 24.90 -0.42 18.31
C VAL A 233 25.49 0.99 18.31
N PHE A 234 25.89 1.49 19.48
CA PHE A 234 26.48 2.83 19.66
C PHE A 234 28.01 2.84 19.73
N THR A 235 28.69 1.72 19.47
CA THR A 235 30.14 1.66 19.62
C THR A 235 30.87 2.61 18.67
N LYS A 236 31.99 3.19 19.13
CA LYS A 236 32.97 3.92 18.30
C LYS A 236 34.21 3.08 18.01
N ASN A 237 34.27 1.85 18.54
CA ASN A 237 35.41 0.96 18.34
C ASN A 237 35.24 0.20 17.02
N GLY A 238 36.11 0.46 16.05
CA GLY A 238 36.07 -0.19 14.73
C GLY A 238 36.27 -1.71 14.75
N SER A 239 36.77 -2.28 15.85
CA SER A 239 36.89 -3.74 16.05
C SER A 239 35.62 -4.40 16.59
N LYS A 240 34.58 -3.62 16.94
CA LYS A 240 33.27 -4.13 17.37
C LYS A 240 32.23 -3.90 16.27
N PRO A 241 31.21 -4.78 16.14
CA PRO A 241 30.16 -4.61 15.14
C PRO A 241 29.24 -3.44 15.52
N GLY A 242 29.49 -2.26 14.96
CA GLY A 242 28.73 -1.04 15.26
C GLY A 242 27.59 -0.73 14.28
N TRP A 243 26.79 0.30 14.59
CA TRP A 243 25.81 0.83 13.62
C TRP A 243 25.71 2.36 13.64
N CYS A 244 25.28 2.96 14.74
CA CYS A 244 24.92 4.38 14.80
C CYS A 244 26.09 5.35 14.62
N ASN A 245 27.31 4.90 14.97
CA ASN A 245 28.52 5.70 14.85
C ASN A 245 29.46 5.22 13.73
N VAL A 246 29.06 4.18 12.98
CA VAL A 246 29.88 3.58 11.92
C VAL A 246 29.85 4.43 10.67
N ASP A 247 31.03 4.75 10.12
CA ASP A 247 31.14 5.43 8.83
C ASP A 247 30.97 4.41 7.67
N PRO A 248 29.98 4.59 6.78
CA PRO A 248 29.81 3.72 5.62
C PRO A 248 31.08 3.60 4.77
N ALA A 249 31.83 4.70 4.60
CA ALA A 249 33.04 4.70 3.77
C ALA A 249 34.14 3.81 4.36
N GLU A 250 34.23 3.74 5.70
CA GLU A 250 35.20 2.87 6.38
C GLU A 250 34.81 1.39 6.29
N VAL A 251 33.51 1.09 6.30
CA VAL A 251 33.00 -0.28 6.07
C VAL A 251 33.31 -0.73 4.64
N TYR A 252 33.02 0.10 3.63
CA TYR A 252 33.31 -0.23 2.23
C TYR A 252 34.82 -0.40 1.97
N ALA A 253 35.66 0.29 2.75
CA ALA A 253 37.10 0.12 2.76
C ALA A 253 37.60 -1.06 3.63
N HIS A 254 36.69 -1.86 4.20
CA HIS A 254 36.96 -3.01 5.08
C HIS A 254 37.79 -2.65 6.34
N LYS A 255 37.62 -1.44 6.88
CA LYS A 255 38.39 -0.93 8.04
C LYS A 255 37.69 -1.11 9.37
N VAL A 256 36.36 -1.17 9.38
CA VAL A 256 35.55 -1.28 10.60
C VAL A 256 34.49 -2.36 10.43
N GLN A 257 34.13 -2.99 11.55
CA GLN A 257 33.01 -3.92 11.61
C GLN A 257 31.69 -3.17 11.78
N PHE A 258 30.61 -3.79 11.30
CA PHE A 258 29.25 -3.29 11.49
C PHE A 258 28.33 -4.43 11.90
N LYS A 259 27.18 -4.07 12.48
CA LYS A 259 26.16 -5.00 12.91
C LYS A 259 25.32 -5.46 11.71
N GLU A 260 25.42 -6.75 11.38
CA GLU A 260 24.78 -7.34 10.19
C GLU A 260 23.25 -7.45 10.32
N GLU A 261 22.71 -7.37 11.55
CA GLU A 261 21.27 -7.35 11.80
C GLU A 261 20.63 -5.98 11.58
N CYS A 262 21.44 -5.00 11.18
CA CYS A 262 20.99 -3.66 10.84
C CYS A 262 21.07 -3.43 9.32
N ASP A 263 20.03 -2.78 8.80
CA ASP A 263 19.86 -2.49 7.38
C ASP A 263 18.97 -1.25 7.17
N CYS A 264 18.86 -0.82 5.92
CA CYS A 264 18.08 0.35 5.55
C CYS A 264 16.63 -0.02 5.18
N LYS A 265 15.76 -0.09 6.20
CA LYS A 265 14.34 -0.50 6.04
C LYS A 265 13.39 0.64 5.71
N TYR A 266 13.60 1.82 6.27
CA TYR A 266 12.70 2.95 6.10
C TYR A 266 12.79 3.55 4.70
N ASP A 267 11.66 4.06 4.21
CA ASP A 267 11.59 4.74 2.90
C ASP A 267 12.37 6.07 2.94
N CYS A 268 12.55 6.70 1.77
CA CYS A 268 13.29 7.96 1.60
C CYS A 268 14.81 7.86 1.82
N PHE A 269 15.34 6.65 2.05
CA PHE A 269 16.76 6.39 2.19
C PHE A 269 17.20 5.19 1.36
N TRP A 270 18.44 5.27 0.88
CA TRP A 270 19.13 4.24 0.13
C TRP A 270 20.55 4.02 0.67
N GLY A 271 21.19 2.94 0.22
CA GLY A 271 22.47 2.48 0.71
C GLY A 271 22.32 1.45 1.83
N ARG A 272 23.42 0.79 2.17
CA ARG A 272 23.42 -0.24 3.23
C ARG A 272 23.11 0.36 4.59
N PHE A 273 23.51 1.61 4.82
CA PHE A 273 23.46 2.32 6.11
C PHE A 273 22.47 3.51 6.10
N CYS A 274 21.55 3.56 5.13
CA CYS A 274 20.67 4.71 4.87
C CYS A 274 21.42 6.03 4.67
N GLU A 275 22.62 5.98 4.10
CA GLU A 275 23.49 7.15 3.96
C GLU A 275 23.16 8.02 2.75
N VAL A 276 22.34 7.52 1.82
CA VAL A 276 21.92 8.26 0.62
C VAL A 276 20.45 8.66 0.77
N PRO A 277 20.13 9.95 0.97
CA PRO A 277 18.74 10.39 0.93
C PRO A 277 18.19 10.29 -0.50
N VAL A 278 16.98 9.75 -0.63
CA VAL A 278 16.28 9.56 -1.90
C VAL A 278 14.84 10.04 -1.78
N LEU A 279 14.13 10.11 -2.90
CA LEU A 279 12.70 10.40 -2.90
C LEU A 279 11.94 9.35 -2.10
N CYS A 280 10.99 9.82 -1.30
CA CYS A 280 9.97 9.02 -0.68
C CYS A 280 8.92 8.56 -1.71
N THR A 281 8.20 7.48 -1.41
CA THR A 281 7.05 7.04 -2.21
C THR A 281 5.76 7.70 -1.71
N CYS A 282 5.08 8.45 -2.57
CA CYS A 282 3.71 8.92 -2.38
C CYS A 282 2.87 8.60 -3.62
N ILE A 283 1.55 8.52 -3.45
CA ILE A 283 0.60 8.38 -4.56
C ILE A 283 0.86 9.50 -5.58
N ASN A 284 1.11 9.10 -6.84
CA ASN A 284 1.44 9.96 -7.98
C ASN A 284 2.55 10.99 -7.72
N GLN A 285 3.42 10.76 -6.73
CA GLN A 285 4.43 11.71 -6.26
C GLN A 285 3.88 13.13 -6.06
N CYS A 286 2.68 13.21 -5.46
CA CYS A 286 2.01 14.48 -5.17
C CYS A 286 1.72 15.34 -6.41
N SER A 287 1.63 14.70 -7.59
CA SER A 287 1.28 15.29 -8.88
C SER A 287 2.10 16.55 -9.24
N GLY A 288 3.27 16.72 -8.64
CA GLY A 288 4.11 17.91 -8.78
C GLY A 288 3.61 19.19 -8.06
N HIS A 289 2.58 19.08 -7.21
CA HIS A 289 1.92 20.17 -6.48
C HIS A 289 2.02 19.98 -4.95
N GLY A 290 3.11 19.38 -4.48
CA GLY A 290 3.36 19.19 -3.07
C GLY A 290 4.66 18.45 -2.76
N HIS A 291 4.95 18.35 -1.46
CA HIS A 291 6.10 17.63 -0.92
C HIS A 291 5.69 16.26 -0.38
N CYS A 292 6.37 15.19 -0.81
CA CYS A 292 6.09 13.84 -0.36
C CYS A 292 6.73 13.54 1.01
N ARG A 293 5.92 13.11 1.96
CA ARG A 293 6.32 12.73 3.33
C ARG A 293 6.22 11.22 3.57
N GLY A 294 6.75 10.39 2.67
CA GLY A 294 6.78 8.93 2.89
C GLY A 294 5.46 8.19 2.64
N GLY A 295 4.47 8.84 2.00
CA GLY A 295 3.15 8.25 1.77
C GLY A 295 2.01 9.27 1.86
N PHE A 296 2.28 10.41 2.51
CA PHE A 296 1.38 11.54 2.62
C PHE A 296 1.94 12.73 1.81
N CYS A 297 1.11 13.34 0.96
CA CYS A 297 1.46 14.56 0.26
C CYS A 297 1.11 15.82 1.06
N GLN A 298 2.12 16.65 1.33
CA GLN A 298 1.94 18.01 1.83
C GLN A 298 1.72 18.93 0.63
N CYS A 299 0.47 19.28 0.36
CA CYS A 299 0.10 20.04 -0.83
C CYS A 299 0.51 21.52 -0.76
N ASP A 300 0.85 22.06 -1.92
CA ASP A 300 1.07 23.48 -2.12
C ASP A 300 -0.25 24.26 -1.96
N ASN A 301 -0.15 25.54 -1.65
CA ASN A 301 -1.32 26.41 -1.52
C ASN A 301 -2.17 26.38 -2.80
N GLY A 302 -3.47 26.13 -2.64
CA GLY A 302 -4.40 25.98 -3.76
C GLY A 302 -4.57 24.56 -4.27
N TRP A 303 -3.92 23.56 -3.67
CA TRP A 303 -4.05 22.15 -4.07
C TRP A 303 -4.42 21.27 -2.89
N TYR A 304 -5.17 20.20 -3.15
CA TYR A 304 -5.56 19.20 -2.15
C TYR A 304 -5.86 17.84 -2.80
N GLY A 305 -6.36 16.90 -1.98
CA GLY A 305 -6.53 15.50 -2.32
C GLY A 305 -5.29 14.68 -1.96
N ILE A 306 -5.41 13.36 -2.02
CA ILE A 306 -4.35 12.43 -1.59
C ILE A 306 -2.99 12.63 -2.29
N ASP A 307 -3.02 13.08 -3.54
CA ASP A 307 -1.86 13.30 -4.41
C ASP A 307 -1.75 14.76 -4.86
N CYS A 308 -2.43 15.70 -4.21
CA CYS A 308 -2.41 17.13 -4.56
C CYS A 308 -2.81 17.44 -6.02
N SER A 309 -3.58 16.57 -6.67
CA SER A 309 -4.05 16.76 -8.04
C SER A 309 -5.32 17.63 -8.15
N ILE A 310 -5.98 17.92 -7.03
CA ILE A 310 -7.25 18.67 -7.03
C ILE A 310 -6.96 20.15 -6.78
N PRO A 311 -7.22 21.06 -7.74
CA PRO A 311 -7.14 22.48 -7.47
C PRO A 311 -8.29 22.92 -6.57
N SER A 312 -8.03 23.89 -5.70
CA SER A 312 -9.05 24.64 -4.99
C SER A 312 -9.31 25.95 -5.71
N VAL A 313 -10.36 26.65 -5.28
CA VAL A 313 -10.71 28.00 -5.75
C VAL A 313 -9.64 29.07 -5.50
N THR A 314 -8.63 28.81 -4.67
CA THR A 314 -7.50 29.74 -4.45
C THR A 314 -6.35 29.51 -5.42
N SER A 315 -6.41 28.44 -6.23
CA SER A 315 -5.40 28.17 -7.27
C SER A 315 -5.62 29.02 -8.52
N SER A 316 -4.54 29.28 -9.25
CA SER A 316 -4.62 29.97 -10.54
C SER A 316 -5.19 29.03 -11.62
N VAL A 317 -6.24 29.45 -12.32
CA VAL A 317 -6.81 28.71 -13.46
C VAL A 317 -5.76 28.38 -14.53
N ARG A 318 -4.70 29.19 -14.65
CA ARG A 318 -3.59 28.94 -15.59
C ARG A 318 -2.72 27.74 -15.19
N GLU A 319 -2.72 27.39 -13.91
CA GLU A 319 -1.94 26.30 -13.31
C GLU A 319 -2.76 25.02 -13.18
N TRP A 320 -4.07 25.06 -13.43
CA TRP A 320 -4.95 23.90 -13.35
C TRP A 320 -4.44 22.74 -14.21
N PRO A 321 -4.71 21.49 -13.81
CA PRO A 321 -4.27 20.35 -14.58
C PRO A 321 -4.96 20.33 -15.95
N GLN A 322 -4.32 19.72 -16.95
CA GLN A 322 -4.85 19.73 -18.32
C GLN A 322 -6.22 19.02 -18.45
N TRP A 323 -6.54 18.08 -17.57
CA TRP A 323 -7.88 17.45 -17.57
C TRP A 323 -8.99 18.42 -17.14
N LEU A 324 -8.65 19.55 -16.52
CA LEU A 324 -9.54 20.70 -16.27
C LEU A 324 -9.38 21.83 -17.28
N ARG A 325 -8.52 21.70 -18.31
CA ARG A 325 -8.28 22.77 -19.29
C ARG A 325 -8.55 22.32 -20.73
N PRO A 326 -9.29 23.11 -21.53
CA PRO A 326 -9.91 24.40 -21.18
C PRO A 326 -11.23 24.21 -20.44
N ALA A 327 -11.34 24.73 -19.21
CA ALA A 327 -12.61 24.89 -18.50
C ALA A 327 -13.23 26.25 -18.81
N GLN A 328 -14.55 26.27 -18.98
CA GLN A 328 -15.33 27.50 -18.83
C GLN A 328 -15.71 27.63 -17.36
N VAL A 329 -15.15 28.63 -16.68
CA VAL A 329 -15.35 28.82 -15.23
C VAL A 329 -16.43 29.86 -15.01
N ASP A 330 -17.51 29.45 -14.36
CA ASP A 330 -18.55 30.36 -13.90
C ASP A 330 -18.12 30.94 -12.55
N VAL A 331 -17.85 32.25 -12.52
CA VAL A 331 -17.50 32.97 -11.30
C VAL A 331 -18.78 33.55 -10.69
N PRO A 332 -19.21 33.11 -9.49
CA PRO A 332 -20.40 33.66 -8.85
C PRO A 332 -20.25 35.16 -8.55
N ASP A 333 -21.33 35.93 -8.72
CA ASP A 333 -21.34 37.37 -8.43
C ASP A 333 -21.20 37.60 -6.91
N SER A 334 -20.05 38.13 -6.49
CA SER A 334 -19.56 38.09 -5.11
C SER A 334 -20.07 39.24 -4.22
N SER A 335 -21.18 39.87 -4.58
CA SER A 335 -21.64 41.12 -3.97
C SER A 335 -22.17 41.01 -2.53
N HIS A 336 -22.30 39.82 -1.93
CA HIS A 336 -23.00 39.66 -0.63
C HIS A 336 -22.33 38.82 0.46
N LEU A 337 -21.10 38.30 0.30
CA LEU A 337 -20.48 37.46 1.35
C LEU A 337 -18.97 37.74 1.53
N PRO A 338 -18.58 38.76 2.32
CA PRO A 338 -17.17 38.98 2.63
C PRO A 338 -16.65 37.86 3.54
N GLY A 339 -15.69 37.07 3.02
CA GLY A 339 -14.92 36.11 3.81
C GLY A 339 -15.31 34.64 3.70
N LYS A 340 -16.35 34.28 2.93
CA LYS A 340 -16.70 32.88 2.64
C LYS A 340 -16.37 32.56 1.19
N VAL A 341 -15.30 31.79 1.00
CA VAL A 341 -14.87 31.34 -0.32
C VAL A 341 -15.91 30.34 -0.84
N VAL A 342 -16.54 30.65 -1.98
CA VAL A 342 -17.63 29.86 -2.59
C VAL A 342 -17.02 28.87 -3.60
N ASN A 343 -17.63 27.69 -3.75
CA ASN A 343 -17.25 26.72 -4.78
C ASN A 343 -17.32 27.35 -6.18
N LEU A 344 -16.43 26.94 -7.08
CA LEU A 344 -16.46 27.35 -8.49
C LEU A 344 -16.95 26.19 -9.35
N ASN A 345 -17.72 26.52 -10.38
CA ASN A 345 -18.16 25.55 -11.38
C ASN A 345 -17.27 25.70 -12.62
N ALA A 346 -16.66 24.60 -13.05
CA ALA A 346 -15.79 24.53 -14.20
C ALA A 346 -16.38 23.55 -15.23
N VAL A 347 -16.93 24.06 -16.32
CA VAL A 347 -17.47 23.23 -17.39
C VAL A 347 -16.32 22.69 -18.25
N VAL A 348 -16.18 21.38 -18.31
CA VAL A 348 -15.12 20.68 -19.05
C VAL A 348 -15.68 19.53 -19.86
N LYS A 349 -15.02 19.21 -20.97
CA LYS A 349 -15.36 18.06 -21.80
C LYS A 349 -14.69 16.79 -21.25
N LYS A 350 -15.49 15.77 -20.97
CA LYS A 350 -15.00 14.49 -20.43
C LYS A 350 -15.60 13.30 -21.19
N LYS A 351 -14.95 12.15 -21.05
CA LYS A 351 -15.43 10.88 -21.59
C LYS A 351 -16.05 10.06 -20.48
N ARG A 352 -17.18 9.41 -20.79
CA ARG A 352 -17.84 8.46 -19.89
C ARG A 352 -17.24 7.06 -20.01
N PRO A 353 -17.28 6.24 -18.95
CA PRO A 353 -17.93 6.50 -17.67
C PRO A 353 -17.13 7.44 -16.74
N LEU A 354 -17.81 8.27 -15.97
CA LEU A 354 -17.22 9.14 -14.97
C LEU A 354 -17.05 8.40 -13.65
N ILE A 355 -15.85 8.48 -13.08
CA ILE A 355 -15.51 7.83 -11.82
C ILE A 355 -15.21 8.91 -10.77
N TYR A 356 -16.08 9.04 -9.78
CA TYR A 356 -15.79 9.87 -8.62
C TYR A 356 -14.90 9.09 -7.65
N VAL A 357 -13.88 9.73 -7.10
CA VAL A 357 -12.96 9.11 -6.13
C VAL A 357 -13.15 9.79 -4.79
N TYR A 358 -13.56 9.04 -3.78
CA TYR A 358 -13.73 9.60 -2.43
C TYR A 358 -12.41 10.07 -1.84
N ASP A 359 -12.38 11.29 -1.33
CA ASP A 359 -11.25 11.82 -0.55
C ASP A 359 -11.41 11.39 0.93
N LEU A 360 -11.22 10.09 1.20
CA LEU A 360 -11.43 9.46 2.52
C LEU A 360 -10.40 9.89 3.57
N PRO A 361 -10.75 9.98 4.86
CA PRO A 361 -9.84 10.26 5.96
C PRO A 361 -8.51 9.47 5.89
N PRO A 362 -7.39 10.08 6.33
CA PRO A 362 -6.06 9.57 5.97
C PRO A 362 -5.71 8.25 6.67
N ASP A 363 -6.44 7.83 7.70
CA ASP A 363 -6.34 6.51 8.34
C ASP A 363 -6.66 5.34 7.39
N PHE A 364 -7.44 5.57 6.33
CA PHE A 364 -7.74 4.54 5.32
C PHE A 364 -6.67 4.42 4.23
N ASN A 365 -5.73 5.37 4.14
CA ASN A 365 -4.75 5.44 3.05
C ASN A 365 -3.42 6.13 3.42
N SER A 366 -3.32 7.46 3.45
CA SER A 366 -2.06 8.20 3.54
C SER A 366 -1.28 7.90 4.83
N LEU A 367 -1.95 7.76 5.97
CA LEU A 367 -1.30 7.38 7.23
C LEU A 367 -0.77 5.95 7.19
N LEU A 368 -1.48 5.06 6.48
CA LEU A 368 -1.01 3.70 6.26
C LEU A 368 0.32 3.71 5.48
N LEU A 369 0.48 4.60 4.50
CA LEU A 369 1.72 4.72 3.73
C LEU A 369 2.83 5.48 4.49
N GLU A 370 2.52 6.62 5.12
CA GLU A 370 3.50 7.47 5.84
C GLU A 370 4.10 6.76 7.06
N GLY A 371 3.36 5.84 7.68
CA GLY A 371 3.81 5.09 8.86
C GLY A 371 4.47 3.73 8.56
N ARG A 372 4.76 3.36 7.30
CA ARG A 372 5.32 2.04 6.97
C ARG A 372 6.74 1.86 7.53
N HIS A 373 6.96 0.78 8.27
CA HIS A 373 8.28 0.41 8.79
C HIS A 373 9.18 -0.29 7.77
N PHE A 374 8.61 -0.76 6.66
CA PHE A 374 9.36 -1.36 5.56
C PHE A 374 9.03 -0.68 4.23
N ARG A 375 10.06 -0.13 3.57
CA ARG A 375 9.91 0.63 2.32
C ARG A 375 9.31 -0.15 1.16
N LEU A 376 9.41 -1.48 1.16
CA LEU A 376 8.90 -2.35 0.09
C LEU A 376 7.44 -2.76 0.28
N GLU A 377 6.87 -2.54 1.47
CA GLU A 377 5.52 -2.98 1.77
C GLU A 377 4.48 -2.04 1.16
N CYS A 378 3.38 -2.65 0.69
CA CYS A 378 2.16 -2.00 0.21
C CYS A 378 2.35 -0.99 -0.93
N VAL A 379 3.53 -0.93 -1.54
CA VAL A 379 3.86 -0.06 -2.67
C VAL A 379 4.33 -0.90 -3.85
N ASN A 380 4.08 -0.41 -5.05
CA ASN A 380 4.51 -1.01 -6.31
C ASN A 380 5.86 -0.47 -6.81
N ARG A 381 6.42 0.55 -6.15
CA ARG A 381 7.69 1.18 -6.50
C ARG A 381 8.37 1.86 -5.31
N ILE A 382 9.68 2.03 -5.43
CA ILE A 382 10.54 2.85 -4.57
C ILE A 382 11.55 3.62 -5.42
N TYR A 383 12.50 4.31 -4.80
CA TYR A 383 13.56 5.06 -5.47
C TYR A 383 14.95 4.53 -5.12
N ASP A 384 15.80 4.41 -6.14
CA ASP A 384 17.20 4.05 -5.96
C ASP A 384 18.07 5.25 -5.59
N GLY A 385 19.37 5.01 -5.35
CA GLY A 385 20.34 6.06 -5.00
C GLY A 385 20.54 7.18 -6.04
N LYS A 386 19.93 7.09 -7.23
CA LYS A 386 19.90 8.13 -8.27
C LYS A 386 18.51 8.76 -8.44
N ASN A 387 17.59 8.50 -7.51
CA ASN A 387 16.17 8.87 -7.62
C ASN A 387 15.49 8.30 -8.89
N SER A 388 16.01 7.20 -9.42
CA SER A 388 15.32 6.46 -10.49
C SER A 388 14.30 5.52 -9.86
N THR A 389 13.13 5.42 -10.50
CA THR A 389 12.07 4.52 -10.05
C THR A 389 12.52 3.06 -10.16
N LEU A 390 12.46 2.35 -9.04
CA LEU A 390 12.58 0.91 -8.98
C LEU A 390 11.21 0.30 -8.72
N TRP A 391 10.69 -0.42 -9.71
CA TRP A 391 9.42 -1.14 -9.60
C TRP A 391 9.62 -2.44 -8.82
N THR A 392 8.68 -2.75 -7.93
CA THR A 392 8.69 -3.96 -7.11
C THR A 392 7.76 -5.01 -7.72
N ASP A 393 8.07 -6.29 -7.54
CA ASP A 393 7.15 -7.39 -7.86
C ASP A 393 6.24 -7.71 -6.65
N GLN A 394 5.86 -6.69 -5.86
CA GLN A 394 5.00 -6.92 -4.70
C GLN A 394 3.61 -7.33 -5.17
N LEU A 395 3.20 -8.55 -4.81
CA LEU A 395 2.03 -9.24 -5.38
C LEU A 395 0.75 -8.39 -5.32
N TYR A 396 0.59 -7.65 -4.23
CA TYR A 396 -0.58 -6.81 -3.92
C TYR A 396 -0.45 -5.36 -4.40
N GLY A 397 0.63 -5.02 -5.13
CA GLY A 397 0.88 -3.68 -5.68
C GLY A 397 -0.16 -3.20 -6.70
N ALA A 398 -1.06 -4.08 -7.15
CA ALA A 398 -2.14 -3.77 -8.07
C ALA A 398 -3.11 -2.71 -7.49
N GLN A 399 -3.24 -2.64 -6.16
CA GLN A 399 -4.05 -1.63 -5.48
C GLN A 399 -3.51 -0.22 -5.65
N VAL A 400 -2.24 0.00 -5.29
CA VAL A 400 -1.58 1.30 -5.47
C VAL A 400 -1.54 1.69 -6.93
N ALA A 401 -1.21 0.73 -7.79
CA ALA A 401 -1.25 0.90 -9.22
C ALA A 401 -2.65 1.41 -9.65
N LEU A 402 -3.71 0.64 -9.46
CA LEU A 402 -5.05 1.06 -9.92
C LEU A 402 -5.45 2.43 -9.35
N TYR A 403 -5.13 2.69 -8.09
CA TYR A 403 -5.44 3.95 -7.44
C TYR A 403 -4.74 5.14 -8.11
N GLU A 404 -3.42 5.06 -8.30
CA GLU A 404 -2.64 6.08 -9.02
C GLU A 404 -3.19 6.32 -10.44
N SER A 405 -3.55 5.23 -11.14
CA SER A 405 -4.14 5.29 -12.49
C SER A 405 -5.50 5.99 -12.51
N ILE A 406 -6.42 5.67 -11.60
CA ILE A 406 -7.74 6.33 -11.55
C ILE A 406 -7.57 7.81 -11.25
N LEU A 407 -6.69 8.17 -10.31
CA LEU A 407 -6.43 9.57 -9.95
C LEU A 407 -5.92 10.41 -11.13
N ALA A 408 -5.09 9.82 -11.99
CA ALA A 408 -4.53 10.47 -13.17
C ALA A 408 -5.41 10.32 -14.44
N SER A 409 -6.54 9.61 -14.35
CA SER A 409 -7.37 9.25 -15.49
C SER A 409 -8.26 10.41 -15.98
N PRO A 410 -8.48 10.56 -17.30
CA PRO A 410 -9.46 11.52 -17.83
C PRO A 410 -10.91 11.18 -17.50
N TYR A 411 -11.17 9.96 -17.00
CA TYR A 411 -12.48 9.48 -16.57
C TYR A 411 -12.79 9.86 -15.11
N ARG A 412 -11.80 10.30 -14.32
CA ARG A 412 -12.03 10.79 -12.96
C ARG A 412 -12.93 12.02 -12.99
N THR A 413 -13.86 12.20 -12.06
CA THR A 413 -14.66 13.43 -11.89
C THR A 413 -14.57 13.92 -10.44
N LEU A 414 -14.66 15.23 -10.23
CA LEU A 414 -14.88 15.85 -8.91
C LEU A 414 -16.37 16.07 -8.62
N ASN A 415 -17.22 15.96 -9.64
CA ASN A 415 -18.67 16.05 -9.47
C ASN A 415 -19.29 14.65 -9.30
N GLY A 416 -19.59 14.30 -8.06
CA GLY A 416 -20.25 13.05 -7.70
C GLY A 416 -21.71 12.96 -8.15
N GLU A 417 -22.41 14.07 -8.43
CA GLU A 417 -23.79 14.04 -8.93
C GLU A 417 -23.86 13.48 -10.36
N GLU A 418 -22.84 13.74 -11.18
CA GLU A 418 -22.75 13.31 -12.57
C GLU A 418 -21.99 11.97 -12.77
N ALA A 419 -21.37 11.45 -11.71
CA ALA A 419 -20.57 10.23 -11.74
C ALA A 419 -21.40 8.98 -12.08
N ASP A 420 -20.80 8.06 -12.85
CA ASP A 420 -21.35 6.74 -13.17
C ASP A 420 -20.92 5.69 -12.14
N PHE A 421 -19.71 5.84 -11.58
CA PHE A 421 -19.15 4.95 -10.57
C PHE A 421 -18.43 5.73 -9.48
N PHE A 422 -18.31 5.12 -8.31
CA PHE A 422 -17.62 5.66 -7.15
C PHE A 422 -16.50 4.71 -6.70
N PHE A 423 -15.26 5.16 -6.79
CA PHE A 423 -14.11 4.40 -6.30
C PHE A 423 -13.82 4.73 -4.85
N VAL A 424 -13.70 3.70 -4.00
CA VAL A 424 -13.47 3.84 -2.56
C VAL A 424 -12.04 3.42 -2.19
N PRO A 425 -11.11 4.35 -1.93
CA PRO A 425 -9.68 4.06 -1.80
C PRO A 425 -9.26 3.65 -0.37
N VAL A 426 -9.74 2.49 0.08
CA VAL A 426 -9.22 1.83 1.29
C VAL A 426 -8.05 0.93 0.91
N LEU A 427 -6.87 1.12 1.53
CA LEU A 427 -5.66 0.34 1.22
C LEU A 427 -5.59 -0.98 2.02
N ASP A 428 -6.45 -1.95 1.69
CA ASP A 428 -6.59 -3.22 2.41
C ASP A 428 -5.28 -3.99 2.61
N SER A 429 -4.49 -4.13 1.54
CA SER A 429 -3.20 -4.83 1.60
C SER A 429 -2.25 -4.15 2.58
N CYS A 430 -2.33 -2.83 2.69
CA CYS A 430 -1.54 -2.05 3.62
C CYS A 430 -2.02 -2.23 5.05
N ILE A 431 -3.33 -2.27 5.30
CA ILE A 431 -3.87 -2.55 6.64
C ILE A 431 -3.44 -3.94 7.10
N ILE A 432 -3.50 -4.95 6.24
CA ILE A 432 -3.07 -6.31 6.57
C ILE A 432 -1.58 -6.33 6.91
N THR A 433 -0.70 -5.79 6.08
CA THR A 433 0.74 -5.79 6.38
C THR A 433 1.06 -5.04 7.65
N ARG A 434 0.33 -3.96 7.95
CA ARG A 434 0.61 -3.06 9.08
C ARG A 434 -0.10 -3.43 10.39
N ALA A 435 -0.86 -4.52 10.41
CA ALA A 435 -1.73 -4.89 11.53
C ALA A 435 -0.99 -5.18 12.86
N ASP A 436 0.32 -5.39 12.82
CA ASP A 436 1.19 -5.54 13.98
C ASP A 436 2.40 -4.61 13.93
N ASP A 437 2.33 -3.53 13.14
CA ASP A 437 3.44 -2.58 12.98
C ASP A 437 3.74 -1.85 14.28
N ALA A 438 2.69 -1.40 14.96
CA ALA A 438 2.83 -0.55 16.13
C ALA A 438 1.69 -0.74 17.14
N PRO A 439 1.90 -0.37 18.42
CA PRO A 439 0.89 -0.50 19.47
C PRO A 439 -0.46 0.13 19.14
N HIS A 440 -0.47 1.19 18.32
CA HIS A 440 -1.68 1.91 17.90
C HIS A 440 -2.45 1.25 16.75
N LEU A 441 -1.91 0.21 16.10
CA LEU A 441 -2.56 -0.56 15.03
C LEU A 441 -2.88 -2.01 15.49
N SER A 442 -3.11 -2.21 16.78
CA SER A 442 -3.24 -3.54 17.41
C SER A 442 -4.47 -4.36 16.98
N MET A 443 -4.24 -5.65 16.69
CA MET A 443 -5.30 -6.64 16.46
C MET A 443 -5.97 -7.19 17.74
N GLN A 444 -5.64 -6.67 18.92
CA GLN A 444 -6.08 -7.26 20.19
C GLN A 444 -7.62 -7.32 20.32
N GLU A 445 -8.33 -6.32 19.82
CA GLU A 445 -9.80 -6.26 19.82
C GLU A 445 -10.43 -7.02 18.63
N HIS A 446 -9.60 -7.57 17.75
CA HIS A 446 -9.99 -8.21 16.49
C HIS A 446 -9.66 -9.71 16.48
N LYS A 447 -9.69 -10.35 17.67
CA LYS A 447 -9.38 -11.77 17.87
C LYS A 447 -7.98 -12.19 17.39
N GLY A 448 -7.05 -11.22 17.25
CA GLY A 448 -5.74 -11.47 16.66
C GLY A 448 -5.77 -11.70 15.14
N LEU A 449 -6.85 -11.31 14.45
CA LEU A 449 -7.01 -11.50 13.01
C LEU A 449 -6.83 -10.18 12.25
N ARG A 450 -5.92 -10.17 11.28
CA ARG A 450 -5.66 -9.04 10.36
C ARG A 450 -6.87 -8.81 9.46
N SER A 451 -7.52 -9.88 9.02
CA SER A 451 -8.75 -9.83 8.22
C SER A 451 -9.91 -9.20 9.00
N SER A 452 -10.03 -9.48 10.31
CA SER A 452 -11.05 -8.84 11.16
C SER A 452 -10.74 -7.38 11.47
N LEU A 453 -9.47 -6.98 11.56
CA LEU A 453 -9.07 -5.57 11.66
C LEU A 453 -9.41 -4.84 10.37
N THR A 454 -9.02 -5.40 9.22
CA THR A 454 -9.23 -4.81 7.89
C THR A 454 -10.72 -4.67 7.55
N LEU A 455 -11.55 -5.65 7.90
CA LEU A 455 -13.01 -5.54 7.83
C LEU A 455 -13.52 -4.28 8.54
N GLU A 456 -13.02 -4.00 9.74
CA GLU A 456 -13.46 -2.84 10.53
C GLU A 456 -13.08 -1.51 9.86
N TYR A 457 -11.91 -1.43 9.20
CA TYR A 457 -11.54 -0.26 8.39
C TYR A 457 -12.49 -0.06 7.22
N TYR A 458 -12.85 -1.13 6.50
CA TYR A 458 -13.85 -1.05 5.44
C TYR A 458 -15.21 -0.56 5.94
N ARG A 459 -15.66 -1.08 7.08
CA ARG A 459 -16.92 -0.67 7.70
C ARG A 459 -16.87 0.80 8.11
N LYS A 460 -15.79 1.27 8.73
CA LYS A 460 -15.61 2.69 9.10
C LYS A 460 -15.56 3.61 7.89
N ALA A 461 -14.95 3.17 6.78
CA ALA A 461 -14.97 3.93 5.53
C ALA A 461 -16.39 4.02 4.96
N TYR A 462 -17.17 2.94 5.02
CA TYR A 462 -18.59 2.95 4.68
C TYR A 462 -19.39 3.92 5.57
N ASP A 463 -19.21 3.87 6.89
CA ASP A 463 -19.90 4.74 7.84
C ASP A 463 -19.60 6.22 7.51
N HIS A 464 -18.31 6.55 7.27
CA HIS A 464 -17.90 7.88 6.83
C HIS A 464 -18.56 8.31 5.51
N ILE A 465 -18.62 7.41 4.51
CA ILE A 465 -19.24 7.73 3.21
C ILE A 465 -20.73 8.04 3.39
N VAL A 466 -21.46 7.22 4.15
CA VAL A 466 -22.90 7.40 4.37
C VAL A 466 -23.19 8.67 5.16
N GLU A 467 -22.33 9.03 6.11
CA GLU A 467 -22.48 10.24 6.93
C GLU A 467 -22.13 11.53 6.19
N GLN A 468 -21.06 11.52 5.39
CA GLN A 468 -20.49 12.75 4.81
C GLN A 468 -20.91 13.01 3.36
N TYR A 469 -21.34 11.99 2.62
CA TYR A 469 -21.63 12.09 1.18
C TYR A 469 -23.04 11.61 0.85
N PRO A 470 -23.75 12.27 -0.09
CA PRO A 470 -25.13 11.90 -0.43
C PRO A 470 -25.23 10.72 -1.42
N PHE A 471 -24.10 10.20 -1.92
CA PHE A 471 -24.09 9.35 -3.10
C PHE A 471 -24.43 7.88 -2.84
N TRP A 472 -24.13 7.35 -1.65
CA TRP A 472 -24.33 5.92 -1.35
C TRP A 472 -25.78 5.45 -1.54
N ASN A 473 -26.73 6.25 -1.04
CA ASN A 473 -28.15 5.89 -1.05
C ASN A 473 -28.79 5.94 -2.45
N ARG A 474 -28.12 6.51 -3.46
CA ARG A 474 -28.64 6.59 -4.84
C ARG A 474 -28.81 5.21 -5.46
N SER A 475 -27.89 4.30 -5.17
CA SER A 475 -27.84 2.95 -5.70
C SER A 475 -27.87 1.86 -4.60
N SER A 476 -27.84 2.28 -3.33
CA SER A 476 -27.54 1.41 -2.18
C SER A 476 -26.17 0.71 -2.34
N GLY A 477 -25.18 1.44 -2.86
CA GLY A 477 -23.81 0.96 -3.03
C GLY A 477 -23.52 0.20 -4.33
N ARG A 478 -24.49 -0.03 -5.24
CA ARG A 478 -24.26 -0.85 -6.46
C ARG A 478 -23.28 -0.22 -7.46
N ASP A 479 -23.13 1.10 -7.44
CA ASP A 479 -22.19 1.86 -8.27
C ASP A 479 -20.86 2.15 -7.55
N HIS A 480 -20.66 1.59 -6.35
CA HIS A 480 -19.41 1.69 -5.60
C HIS A 480 -18.47 0.54 -5.93
N ILE A 481 -17.17 0.85 -5.97
CA ILE A 481 -16.10 -0.06 -6.31
C ILE A 481 -15.13 -0.11 -5.14
N TRP A 482 -14.92 -1.30 -4.58
CA TRP A 482 -14.03 -1.57 -3.45
C TRP A 482 -12.93 -2.54 -3.87
N PHE A 483 -11.72 -2.38 -3.35
CA PHE A 483 -10.57 -3.19 -3.79
C PHE A 483 -10.03 -4.10 -2.69
N PHE A 484 -10.33 -5.40 -2.80
CA PHE A 484 -9.79 -6.46 -1.97
C PHE A 484 -8.61 -7.18 -2.64
N SER A 485 -7.43 -6.60 -2.49
CA SER A 485 -6.22 -7.08 -3.15
C SER A 485 -5.52 -8.22 -2.40
N TRP A 486 -5.69 -8.35 -1.09
CA TRP A 486 -4.98 -9.34 -0.25
C TRP A 486 -5.48 -10.79 -0.41
N ASP A 487 -4.66 -11.78 -0.06
CA ASP A 487 -4.80 -13.26 -0.18
C ASP A 487 -6.22 -13.87 -0.21
N GLU A 488 -7.10 -13.46 0.71
CA GLU A 488 -8.48 -13.99 0.80
C GLU A 488 -9.53 -13.18 0.02
N GLY A 489 -9.12 -12.11 -0.67
CA GLY A 489 -10.01 -11.24 -1.45
C GLY A 489 -11.16 -10.69 -0.62
N ALA A 490 -12.34 -10.58 -1.23
CA ALA A 490 -13.53 -10.02 -0.57
C ALA A 490 -14.23 -11.02 0.38
N CYS A 491 -13.55 -12.09 0.79
CA CYS A 491 -14.04 -12.96 1.84
C CYS A 491 -14.35 -12.14 3.10
N TYR A 492 -13.40 -11.46 3.70
CA TYR A 492 -13.66 -10.71 4.93
C TYR A 492 -14.37 -9.35 4.70
N ALA A 493 -15.01 -9.13 3.55
CA ALA A 493 -15.77 -7.90 3.31
C ALA A 493 -16.88 -7.73 4.37
N PRO A 494 -17.12 -6.51 4.90
CA PRO A 494 -18.26 -6.26 5.76
C PRO A 494 -19.57 -6.33 4.98
N LYS A 495 -20.65 -6.75 5.65
CA LYS A 495 -21.97 -6.95 5.00
C LYS A 495 -22.53 -5.66 4.40
N GLU A 496 -22.18 -4.51 4.98
CA GLU A 496 -22.68 -3.19 4.62
C GLU A 496 -22.34 -2.82 3.17
N ILE A 497 -21.18 -3.26 2.69
CA ILE A 497 -20.68 -2.91 1.36
C ILE A 497 -20.90 -4.01 0.32
N TRP A 498 -21.44 -5.16 0.71
CA TRP A 498 -21.48 -6.34 -0.18
C TRP A 498 -22.24 -6.12 -1.48
N ASN A 499 -23.22 -5.22 -1.48
CA ASN A 499 -24.00 -4.87 -2.68
C ASN A 499 -23.18 -4.12 -3.76
N SER A 500 -21.98 -3.67 -3.41
CA SER A 500 -21.04 -3.01 -4.30
C SER A 500 -20.25 -3.98 -5.17
N MET A 501 -19.54 -3.44 -6.16
CA MET A 501 -18.57 -4.18 -6.99
C MET A 501 -17.27 -4.39 -6.21
N MET A 502 -16.83 -5.65 -6.12
CA MET A 502 -15.54 -6.02 -5.53
C MET A 502 -14.51 -6.24 -6.63
N LEU A 503 -13.39 -5.53 -6.52
CA LEU A 503 -12.18 -5.82 -7.25
C LEU A 503 -11.34 -6.76 -6.41
N VAL A 504 -11.21 -8.01 -6.85
CA VAL A 504 -10.50 -9.07 -6.13
C VAL A 504 -9.33 -9.57 -6.97
N HIS A 505 -8.26 -10.04 -6.34
CA HIS A 505 -7.21 -10.74 -7.08
C HIS A 505 -7.60 -12.21 -7.40
N TRP A 506 -8.72 -12.66 -6.84
CA TRP A 506 -9.12 -14.05 -6.82
C TRP A 506 -10.68 -14.22 -6.76
N GLY A 507 -11.32 -15.05 -7.59
CA GLY A 507 -12.77 -15.21 -7.81
C GLY A 507 -13.39 -16.45 -7.13
N ASN A 508 -13.19 -16.60 -5.82
CA ASN A 508 -13.76 -17.72 -5.06
C ASN A 508 -15.26 -17.52 -4.77
N THR A 509 -16.14 -18.29 -5.41
CA THR A 509 -17.61 -18.23 -5.22
C THR A 509 -18.12 -18.95 -3.96
N ASN A 510 -17.23 -19.43 -3.09
CA ASN A 510 -17.52 -20.32 -1.95
C ASN A 510 -18.14 -21.69 -2.33
N LEU A 511 -18.23 -22.04 -3.62
CA LEU A 511 -18.68 -23.37 -4.02
C LEU A 511 -17.62 -24.44 -3.74
N LYS A 512 -16.36 -24.13 -4.05
CA LYS A 512 -15.21 -25.02 -3.87
C LYS A 512 -14.48 -24.79 -2.54
N HIS A 513 -14.30 -23.54 -2.16
CA HIS A 513 -13.58 -23.16 -0.95
C HIS A 513 -14.52 -22.43 0.01
N LYS A 514 -15.20 -23.21 0.86
CA LYS A 514 -16.15 -22.71 1.88
C LYS A 514 -15.50 -22.18 3.15
N HIS A 515 -14.20 -22.42 3.30
CA HIS A 515 -13.38 -22.01 4.41
C HIS A 515 -12.16 -21.24 3.91
N SER A 516 -11.54 -20.48 4.81
CA SER A 516 -10.28 -19.79 4.54
C SER A 516 -9.23 -20.76 4.02
N THR A 517 -8.53 -20.37 2.96
CA THR A 517 -7.49 -21.18 2.29
C THR A 517 -6.07 -20.72 2.58
N THR A 518 -5.94 -19.56 3.22
CA THR A 518 -4.69 -18.90 3.58
C THR A 518 -3.76 -19.81 4.37
N ALA A 519 -2.46 -19.63 4.15
CA ALA A 519 -1.42 -20.22 4.99
C ALA A 519 -1.15 -19.38 6.25
N TYR A 520 -1.69 -18.16 6.33
CA TYR A 520 -1.47 -17.23 7.44
C TYR A 520 -2.66 -17.27 8.39
N TRP A 521 -2.48 -17.89 9.56
CA TRP A 521 -3.55 -18.05 10.54
C TRP A 521 -4.25 -16.73 10.91
N ALA A 522 -3.51 -15.62 10.93
CA ALA A 522 -4.04 -14.29 11.26
C ALA A 522 -4.94 -13.71 10.15
N ASP A 523 -4.89 -14.25 8.93
CA ASP A 523 -5.77 -13.85 7.83
C ASP A 523 -7.05 -14.70 7.78
N ASN A 524 -7.12 -15.76 8.59
CA ASN A 524 -8.26 -16.67 8.60
C ASN A 524 -9.56 -15.92 8.91
N TRP A 525 -10.52 -16.02 8.00
CA TRP A 525 -11.81 -15.34 8.13
C TRP A 525 -12.92 -16.21 8.70
N ASP A 526 -12.71 -17.53 8.88
CA ASP A 526 -13.75 -18.49 9.29
C ASP A 526 -14.39 -18.14 10.64
N THR A 527 -13.61 -17.52 11.53
CA THR A 527 -14.06 -17.17 12.89
C THR A 527 -14.56 -15.73 13.01
N ILE A 528 -14.59 -14.97 11.90
CA ILE A 528 -15.20 -13.65 11.84
C ILE A 528 -16.73 -13.81 11.94
N PRO A 529 -17.40 -13.14 12.89
CA PRO A 529 -18.83 -13.29 13.07
C PRO A 529 -19.66 -12.87 11.85
N SER A 530 -20.73 -13.61 11.57
CA SER A 530 -21.63 -13.34 10.42
C SER A 530 -22.44 -12.05 10.59
N ASP A 531 -22.60 -11.52 11.80
CA ASP A 531 -23.17 -10.19 12.02
C ASP A 531 -22.25 -9.06 11.55
N LYS A 532 -20.94 -9.32 11.40
CA LYS A 532 -19.97 -8.37 10.83
C LYS A 532 -19.81 -8.57 9.32
N ARG A 533 -19.43 -9.78 8.91
CA ARG A 533 -19.19 -10.10 7.48
C ARG A 533 -20.49 -10.22 6.69
N GLY A 534 -21.55 -10.74 7.28
CA GLY A 534 -22.74 -11.18 6.55
C GLY A 534 -22.60 -12.61 6.04
N ASN A 535 -23.64 -13.09 5.36
CA ASN A 535 -23.70 -14.42 4.77
C ASN A 535 -23.62 -14.34 3.24
N HIS A 536 -22.48 -13.88 2.73
CA HIS A 536 -22.22 -13.71 1.31
C HIS A 536 -21.00 -14.53 0.83
N PRO A 537 -20.94 -14.90 -0.47
CA PRO A 537 -19.75 -15.57 -1.02
C PRO A 537 -18.53 -14.63 -1.01
N CYS A 538 -17.32 -15.13 -1.27
CA CYS A 538 -16.15 -14.23 -1.40
C CYS A 538 -16.07 -13.51 -2.76
N PHE A 539 -16.85 -13.96 -3.75
CA PHE A 539 -16.90 -13.42 -5.09
C PHE A 539 -18.27 -13.72 -5.71
N ASP A 540 -18.87 -12.71 -6.32
CA ASP A 540 -20.10 -12.80 -7.09
C ASP A 540 -19.82 -12.53 -8.58
N PRO A 541 -19.89 -13.54 -9.45
CA PRO A 541 -19.55 -13.40 -10.87
C PRO A 541 -20.46 -12.43 -11.64
N ASP A 542 -21.63 -12.07 -11.09
CA ASP A 542 -22.57 -11.16 -11.76
C ASP A 542 -22.19 -9.68 -11.58
N LYS A 543 -21.36 -9.34 -10.58
CA LYS A 543 -21.00 -7.95 -10.25
C LYS A 543 -19.51 -7.71 -9.99
N ASP A 544 -18.74 -8.72 -9.57
CA ASP A 544 -17.36 -8.56 -9.12
C ASP A 544 -16.35 -8.82 -10.26
N LEU A 545 -15.16 -8.23 -10.14
CA LEU A 545 -14.10 -8.33 -11.13
C LEU A 545 -12.83 -8.94 -10.53
N VAL A 546 -12.25 -9.89 -11.27
CA VAL A 546 -10.93 -10.44 -10.94
C VAL A 546 -9.84 -9.63 -11.64
N LEU A 547 -8.92 -9.07 -10.85
CA LEU A 547 -7.73 -8.37 -11.32
C LEU A 547 -6.49 -9.27 -11.23
N PRO A 548 -5.56 -9.16 -12.20
CA PRO A 548 -4.30 -9.88 -12.09
C PRO A 548 -3.46 -9.31 -10.95
N SER A 549 -2.68 -10.16 -10.29
CA SER A 549 -1.70 -9.73 -9.31
C SER A 549 -0.58 -8.90 -9.95
N TRP A 550 0.02 -8.01 -9.17
CA TRP A 550 1.13 -7.17 -9.62
C TRP A 550 2.41 -7.99 -9.62
N LYS A 551 2.69 -8.62 -10.76
CA LYS A 551 3.87 -9.45 -10.98
C LYS A 551 4.38 -9.30 -12.39
N SER A 552 5.68 -9.49 -12.55
CA SER A 552 6.29 -9.64 -13.87
C SER A 552 5.57 -10.76 -14.67
N PRO A 553 5.04 -10.45 -15.87
CA PRO A 553 4.34 -11.45 -16.66
C PRO A 553 5.33 -12.51 -17.16
N ASP A 554 4.90 -13.77 -17.09
CA ASP A 554 5.69 -14.89 -17.60
C ASP A 554 5.86 -14.78 -19.12
N VAL A 555 7.11 -14.75 -19.58
CA VAL A 555 7.46 -14.54 -20.99
C VAL A 555 6.89 -15.64 -21.89
N ASN A 556 6.81 -16.87 -21.37
CA ASN A 556 6.26 -18.00 -22.10
C ASN A 556 4.73 -17.90 -22.27
N SER A 557 4.04 -17.42 -21.23
CA SER A 557 2.60 -17.14 -21.27
C SER A 557 2.28 -16.00 -22.23
N LEU A 558 3.12 -14.95 -22.27
CA LEU A 558 2.98 -13.85 -23.23
C LEU A 558 3.24 -14.29 -24.67
N SER A 559 4.31 -15.05 -24.92
CA SER A 559 4.64 -15.55 -26.26
C SER A 559 3.58 -16.50 -26.81
N SER A 560 2.86 -17.20 -25.92
CA SER A 560 1.74 -18.08 -26.27
C SER A 560 0.48 -17.35 -26.74
N LYS A 561 0.43 -16.00 -26.61
CA LYS A 561 -0.68 -15.13 -27.06
C LYS A 561 -2.06 -15.68 -26.70
N LEU A 562 -2.22 -16.15 -25.46
CA LEU A 562 -3.46 -16.80 -25.01
C LEU A 562 -4.70 -15.90 -25.20
N TRP A 563 -4.53 -14.58 -25.12
CA TRP A 563 -5.57 -13.57 -25.39
C TRP A 563 -5.96 -13.42 -26.86
N ALA A 564 -5.17 -13.93 -27.81
CA ALA A 564 -5.48 -13.87 -29.24
C ALA A 564 -6.33 -15.06 -29.72
N ARG A 565 -6.55 -16.04 -28.84
CA ARG A 565 -7.43 -17.19 -29.10
C ARG A 565 -8.87 -16.71 -29.31
N SER A 566 -9.63 -17.36 -30.17
CA SER A 566 -11.05 -17.08 -30.38
C SER A 566 -11.89 -17.47 -29.15
N HIS A 567 -13.07 -16.90 -28.97
CA HIS A 567 -13.90 -17.16 -27.77
C HIS A 567 -14.22 -18.66 -27.59
N ASP A 568 -14.49 -19.38 -28.68
CA ASP A 568 -14.73 -20.83 -28.74
C ASP A 568 -13.50 -21.68 -28.36
N THR A 569 -12.29 -21.11 -28.48
CA THR A 569 -11.02 -21.75 -28.06
C THR A 569 -10.55 -21.29 -26.67
N ARG A 570 -11.12 -20.20 -26.14
CA ARG A 570 -10.95 -19.75 -24.74
C ARG A 570 -11.89 -20.51 -23.80
N LYS A 571 -11.75 -21.83 -23.78
CA LYS A 571 -12.56 -22.72 -22.90
C LYS A 571 -12.14 -22.68 -21.43
N THR A 572 -11.08 -21.95 -21.11
CA THR A 572 -10.46 -21.92 -19.79
C THR A 572 -9.98 -20.50 -19.51
N LEU A 573 -10.60 -19.86 -18.53
CA LEU A 573 -10.08 -18.62 -17.94
C LEU A 573 -8.85 -19.01 -17.10
N PHE A 574 -7.68 -18.53 -17.49
CA PHE A 574 -6.49 -18.69 -16.66
C PHE A 574 -6.56 -17.70 -15.51
N TYR A 575 -6.99 -18.27 -14.40
CA TYR A 575 -6.99 -17.66 -13.10
C TYR A 575 -5.79 -18.19 -12.30
N PHE A 576 -5.29 -17.41 -11.34
CA PHE A 576 -4.27 -17.87 -10.39
C PHE A 576 -4.87 -18.93 -9.47
N ASN A 577 -5.07 -20.14 -9.99
CA ASN A 577 -5.34 -21.32 -9.19
C ASN A 577 -3.98 -21.71 -8.61
N GLY A 578 -3.76 -21.41 -7.32
CA GLY A 578 -2.49 -21.55 -6.59
C GLY A 578 -1.92 -22.97 -6.58
N ASN A 579 -1.50 -23.47 -7.74
CA ASN A 579 -0.72 -24.68 -7.86
C ASN A 579 0.75 -24.29 -7.65
N LEU A 580 1.21 -24.45 -6.41
CA LEU A 580 2.58 -24.16 -5.93
C LEU A 580 3.65 -25.14 -6.48
N GLY A 581 3.40 -25.73 -7.65
CA GLY A 581 4.35 -26.63 -8.31
C GLY A 581 4.43 -28.03 -7.70
N PRO A 582 5.45 -28.82 -8.09
CA PRO A 582 5.55 -30.26 -7.85
C PRO A 582 5.84 -30.66 -6.38
N ALA A 583 5.81 -29.71 -5.45
CA ALA A 583 5.97 -29.99 -4.02
C ALA A 583 4.85 -30.89 -3.44
N TYR A 584 3.73 -31.04 -4.16
CA TYR A 584 2.62 -31.93 -3.79
C TYR A 584 2.30 -32.89 -4.94
N PRO A 585 2.92 -34.09 -4.97
CA PRO A 585 2.73 -35.09 -6.03
C PRO A 585 1.28 -35.53 -6.23
N ASN A 586 0.43 -35.36 -5.21
CA ASN A 586 -0.96 -35.78 -5.17
C ASN A 586 -1.94 -34.61 -4.89
N GLY A 587 -1.52 -33.36 -5.10
CA GLY A 587 -2.28 -32.18 -4.68
C GLY A 587 -2.31 -32.00 -3.15
N ARG A 588 -2.79 -30.84 -2.68
CA ARG A 588 -3.08 -30.63 -1.25
C ARG A 588 -4.26 -31.55 -0.90
N PRO A 589 -4.15 -32.43 0.12
CA PRO A 589 -5.31 -33.18 0.59
C PRO A 589 -6.38 -32.18 1.01
N GLU A 590 -7.53 -32.18 0.33
CA GLU A 590 -8.71 -31.52 0.87
C GLU A 590 -9.05 -32.28 2.16
N ALA A 591 -9.09 -31.57 3.29
CA ALA A 591 -9.48 -32.17 4.56
C ALA A 591 -10.93 -32.66 4.43
N SER A 592 -11.12 -33.95 4.71
CA SER A 592 -12.40 -34.65 4.77
C SER A 592 -13.41 -34.00 5.69
#